data_AF-A0AB36CUL5-F1
#
_entry.id   AF-A0AB36CUL5-F1
#
_cell.length_a   1.000
_cell.length_b   1.000
_cell.length_c   1.000
_cell.angle_alpha   90.00
_cell.angle_beta   90.00
_cell.angle_gamma   90.00
#
_symmetry.space_group_name_H-M   'P 1'
#
loop_
_entity.id
_entity.type
_entity.pdbx_description
1 polymer ?
#
loop_
_entity_poly.entity_id
_entity_poly.type
_entity_poly.pdbx_seq_one_letter_code
_entity_poly.pdbx_strand_id
1 'polypeptide(L)'
;MTPLETKRPLQLNDQGQLRHFLSLDGLRRELLTEILDTADSFLEVGARAVKKVPLLRGKTVCNVFFENSTRTRTTFELAAQRLSADVITLNVSTSSASKGETLLDTLRNLEAMAADMFVVRHGDSGAAHFIAEHVCPQVAIINGGDGRHAHPTQGMLDMLTIRRHKGGFENLSVAIVGDILHSRVARSNMLALKTLGCPDIRVIAPKTLLPIGIEQYGVKVYTDMTEGLKDVDVVIMLRLQRERMTGGLLPSEGEFYRLFGLTTARLAGAKPDCIVMHPGPINRGVEIESAVADGPHSVILNQVTYGIAIRMAVLSMAMSGQTAQRQFEQENAQ
;
A
#
# COMPACT_ATOMS: atom_id res chain seq x y z
N MET A 1 5.07 3.26 40.10
CA MET A 1 4.63 3.51 38.72
C MET A 1 5.39 2.56 37.82
N THR A 2 4.75 1.46 37.44
CA THR A 2 5.24 0.56 36.39
C THR A 2 5.39 1.38 35.11
N PRO A 3 6.49 1.25 34.35
CA PRO A 3 6.57 1.87 33.03
C PRO A 3 5.35 1.41 32.23
N LEU A 4 4.61 2.34 31.61
CA LEU A 4 3.59 1.97 30.64
C LEU A 4 4.29 1.08 29.60
N GLU A 5 3.97 -0.22 29.61
CA GLU A 5 4.35 -1.13 28.56
C GLU A 5 3.89 -0.47 27.26
N THR A 6 4.85 -0.06 26.42
CA THR A 6 4.55 0.35 25.05
C THR A 6 3.86 -0.84 24.39
N LYS A 7 2.53 -0.78 24.32
CA LYS A 7 1.67 -1.82 23.73
C LYS A 7 2.30 -2.20 22.38
N ARG A 8 2.73 -3.46 22.25
CA ARG A 8 3.40 -3.95 21.05
C ARG A 8 2.52 -3.62 19.83
N PRO A 9 3.11 -3.27 18.67
CA PRO A 9 2.29 -3.00 17.49
C PRO A 9 1.46 -4.24 17.20
N LEU A 10 0.14 -4.09 17.09
CA LEU A 10 -0.81 -5.16 16.80
C LEU A 10 -0.37 -6.05 15.63
N GLN A 11 0.39 -5.48 14.70
CA GLN A 11 0.92 -6.11 13.49
C GLN A 11 1.99 -7.18 13.73
N LEU A 12 2.63 -7.20 14.90
CA LEU A 12 3.76 -8.07 15.22
C LEU A 12 3.39 -9.11 16.27
N ASN A 13 3.94 -10.31 16.13
CA ASN A 13 3.86 -11.34 17.16
C ASN A 13 4.90 -11.10 18.26
N ASP A 14 4.92 -11.96 19.27
CA ASP A 14 5.81 -11.83 20.44
C ASP A 14 7.31 -11.96 20.10
N GLN A 15 7.63 -12.49 18.93
CA GLN A 15 9.00 -12.61 18.41
C GLN A 15 9.37 -11.44 17.45
N GLY A 16 8.46 -10.47 17.27
CA GLY A 16 8.66 -9.33 16.37
C GLY A 16 8.46 -9.65 14.89
N GLN A 17 7.91 -10.82 14.55
CA GLN A 17 7.58 -11.21 13.18
C GLN A 17 6.21 -10.64 12.78
N LEU A 18 6.02 -10.43 11.49
CA LEU A 18 4.75 -9.95 10.95
C LEU A 18 3.65 -11.00 11.14
N ARG A 19 2.54 -10.64 11.80
CA ARG A 19 1.32 -11.49 11.92
C ARG A 19 0.08 -10.86 11.26
N HIS A 20 0.04 -9.52 11.20
CA HIS A 20 -0.90 -8.76 10.38
C HIS A 20 -0.13 -7.69 9.59
N PHE A 21 -0.70 -7.17 8.50
CA PHE A 21 -0.11 -6.06 7.75
C PHE A 21 -1.16 -4.97 7.50
N LEU A 22 -1.24 -4.05 8.46
CA LEU A 22 -2.30 -3.06 8.63
C LEU A 22 -1.86 -1.64 8.21
N SER A 23 -0.63 -1.26 8.53
CA SER A 23 -0.04 0.06 8.24
C SER A 23 1.49 -0.03 8.21
N LEU A 24 2.12 0.92 7.53
CA LEU A 24 3.59 1.08 7.58
C LEU A 24 4.04 1.88 8.81
N ASP A 25 3.10 2.50 9.51
CA ASP A 25 3.35 3.21 10.75
C ASP A 25 3.82 2.24 11.84
N GLY A 26 4.84 2.65 12.60
CA GLY A 26 5.45 1.86 13.67
C GLY A 26 6.25 0.63 13.22
N LEU A 27 6.35 0.33 11.92
CA LEU A 27 7.21 -0.75 11.42
C LEU A 27 8.67 -0.28 11.31
N ARG A 28 9.60 -1.13 11.74
CA ARG A 28 11.03 -0.84 11.71
C ARG A 28 11.61 -1.03 10.30
N ARG A 29 12.73 -0.34 10.04
CA ARG A 29 13.46 -0.42 8.76
C ARG A 29 13.83 -1.85 8.39
N GLU A 30 14.25 -2.66 9.35
CA GLU A 30 14.67 -4.04 9.13
C GLU A 30 13.50 -4.87 8.59
N LEU A 31 12.30 -4.71 9.14
CA LEU A 31 11.12 -5.43 8.70
C LEU A 31 10.66 -5.00 7.30
N LEU A 32 10.71 -3.69 7.00
CA LEU A 32 10.42 -3.24 5.64
C LEU A 32 11.42 -3.81 4.64
N THR A 33 12.71 -3.88 5.01
CA THR A 33 13.77 -4.47 4.19
C THR A 33 13.53 -5.97 3.99
N GLU A 34 13.18 -6.70 5.05
CA GLU A 34 12.84 -8.14 4.98
C GLU A 34 11.65 -8.41 4.05
N ILE A 35 10.61 -7.58 4.09
CA ILE A 35 9.47 -7.67 3.16
C ILE A 35 9.94 -7.48 1.71
N LEU A 36 10.79 -6.48 1.46
CA LEU A 36 11.31 -6.21 0.12
C LEU A 36 12.19 -7.37 -0.36
N ASP A 37 13.10 -7.89 0.47
CA ASP A 37 14.00 -9.01 0.14
C ASP A 37 13.22 -10.29 -0.15
N THR A 38 12.21 -10.58 0.67
CA THR A 38 11.28 -11.69 0.44
C THR A 38 10.54 -11.52 -0.89
N ALA A 39 10.11 -10.30 -1.22
CA ALA A 39 9.44 -10.03 -2.49
C ALA A 39 10.36 -10.22 -3.70
N ASP A 40 11.64 -9.84 -3.61
CA ASP A 40 12.61 -10.07 -4.69
C ASP A 40 12.75 -11.56 -5.01
N SER A 41 12.75 -12.43 -4.00
CA SER A 41 12.77 -13.90 -4.20
C SER A 41 11.57 -14.41 -5.01
N PHE A 42 10.40 -13.75 -4.90
CA PHE A 42 9.20 -14.11 -5.66
C PHE A 42 9.19 -13.58 -7.10
N LEU A 43 10.00 -12.57 -7.43
CA LEU A 43 10.16 -12.13 -8.81
C LEU A 43 10.83 -13.21 -9.66
N GLU A 44 11.83 -13.91 -9.10
CA GLU A 44 12.48 -15.04 -9.76
C GLU A 44 11.50 -16.19 -10.03
N VAL A 45 10.57 -16.45 -9.09
CA VAL A 45 9.49 -17.45 -9.27
C VAL A 45 8.56 -17.05 -10.42
N GLY A 46 8.28 -15.75 -10.59
CA GLY A 46 7.45 -15.24 -11.67
C GLY A 46 8.01 -15.51 -13.08
N ALA A 47 9.33 -15.69 -13.20
CA ALA A 47 10.03 -16.03 -14.43
C ALA A 47 10.03 -17.53 -14.76
N ARG A 48 9.65 -18.40 -13.80
CA ARG A 48 9.61 -19.86 -14.00
C ARG A 48 8.38 -20.27 -14.83
N ALA A 49 8.49 -21.44 -15.47
CA ALA A 49 7.36 -22.08 -16.16
C ALA A 49 6.22 -22.42 -15.17
N VAL A 50 6.58 -22.91 -13.99
CA VAL A 50 5.65 -23.12 -12.87
C VAL A 50 5.77 -21.95 -11.91
N LYS A 51 4.75 -21.09 -11.90
CA LYS A 51 4.70 -19.86 -11.09
C LYS A 51 4.07 -20.08 -9.70
N LYS A 52 4.10 -21.32 -9.19
CA LYS A 52 3.51 -21.70 -7.91
C LYS A 52 4.58 -22.15 -6.92
N VAL A 53 4.43 -21.73 -5.66
CA VAL A 53 5.24 -22.15 -4.50
C VAL A 53 4.26 -22.61 -3.41
N PRO A 54 4.45 -23.75 -2.74
CA PRO A 54 3.44 -24.30 -1.83
C PRO A 54 3.49 -23.72 -0.41
N LEU A 55 3.87 -22.43 -0.24
CA LEU A 55 4.05 -21.81 1.07
C LEU A 55 2.74 -21.62 1.85
N LEU A 56 1.61 -21.49 1.14
CA LEU A 56 0.28 -21.39 1.72
C LEU A 56 -0.60 -22.59 1.32
N ARG A 57 0.00 -23.74 1.01
CA ARG A 57 -0.77 -24.94 0.66
C ARG A 57 -1.66 -25.36 1.83
N GLY A 58 -2.95 -25.55 1.55
CA GLY A 58 -3.95 -25.90 2.57
C GLY A 58 -4.37 -24.73 3.45
N LYS A 59 -4.04 -23.48 3.07
CA LYS A 59 -4.49 -22.26 3.73
C LYS A 59 -5.56 -21.57 2.91
N THR A 60 -6.54 -20.99 3.59
CA THR A 60 -7.64 -20.23 2.96
C THR A 60 -7.43 -18.73 3.12
N VAL A 61 -7.39 -18.00 2.00
CA VAL A 61 -7.31 -16.53 1.96
C VAL A 61 -8.64 -15.97 1.45
N CYS A 62 -9.34 -15.19 2.29
CA CYS A 62 -10.56 -14.50 1.88
C CYS A 62 -10.29 -13.03 1.57
N ASN A 63 -10.60 -12.63 0.33
CA ASN A 63 -10.64 -11.23 -0.08
C ASN A 63 -11.98 -10.63 0.31
N VAL A 64 -11.99 -9.71 1.28
CA VAL A 64 -13.20 -9.04 1.78
C VAL A 64 -13.17 -7.57 1.37
N PHE A 65 -13.84 -7.26 0.25
CA PHE A 65 -13.82 -5.93 -0.36
C PHE A 65 -15.18 -5.26 -0.20
N PHE A 66 -15.22 -4.19 0.61
CA PHE A 66 -16.39 -3.34 0.82
C PHE A 66 -16.42 -2.15 -0.14
N GLU A 67 -15.27 -1.79 -0.71
CA GLU A 67 -15.15 -0.82 -1.80
C GLU A 67 -14.62 -1.50 -3.06
N ASN A 68 -15.09 -1.03 -4.21
CA ASN A 68 -14.65 -1.54 -5.51
C ASN A 68 -13.13 -1.36 -5.72
N SER A 69 -12.48 -2.45 -6.13
CA SER A 69 -11.10 -2.41 -6.60
C SER A 69 -10.76 -3.62 -7.46
N THR A 70 -10.72 -3.42 -8.77
CA THR A 70 -10.35 -4.50 -9.69
C THR A 70 -8.86 -4.85 -9.55
N ARG A 71 -7.97 -3.86 -9.62
CA ARG A 71 -6.52 -4.08 -9.60
C ARG A 71 -6.03 -4.72 -8.31
N THR A 72 -6.38 -4.15 -7.15
CA THR A 72 -5.90 -4.67 -5.85
C THR A 72 -6.45 -6.06 -5.59
N ARG A 73 -7.74 -6.30 -5.86
CA ARG A 73 -8.38 -7.62 -5.70
C ARG A 73 -7.70 -8.69 -6.56
N THR A 74 -7.62 -8.47 -7.87
CA THR A 74 -7.07 -9.45 -8.81
C THR A 74 -5.60 -9.77 -8.53
N THR A 75 -4.82 -8.79 -8.09
CA THR A 75 -3.40 -9.01 -7.77
C THR A 75 -3.19 -9.74 -6.43
N PHE A 76 -4.08 -9.58 -5.45
CA PHE A 76 -4.09 -10.42 -4.24
C PHE A 76 -4.53 -11.85 -4.54
N GLU A 77 -5.60 -12.02 -5.32
CA GLU A 77 -6.06 -13.33 -5.79
C GLU A 77 -4.94 -14.09 -6.51
N LEU A 78 -4.26 -13.43 -7.45
CA LEU A 78 -3.13 -14.02 -8.15
C LEU A 78 -1.95 -14.33 -7.21
N ALA A 79 -1.64 -13.45 -6.25
CA ALA A 79 -0.57 -13.69 -5.29
C ALA A 79 -0.86 -14.92 -4.41
N ALA A 80 -2.08 -15.03 -3.87
CA ALA A 80 -2.50 -16.17 -3.05
C ALA A 80 -2.50 -17.49 -3.86
N GLN A 81 -3.02 -17.48 -5.08
CA GLN A 81 -2.98 -18.66 -5.97
C GLN A 81 -1.55 -19.09 -6.32
N ARG A 82 -0.62 -18.13 -6.48
CA ARG A 82 0.81 -18.42 -6.69
C ARG A 82 1.48 -19.00 -5.43
N LEU A 83 0.94 -18.74 -4.25
CA LEU A 83 1.37 -19.37 -3.01
C LEU A 83 0.66 -20.70 -2.71
N SER A 84 -0.13 -21.20 -3.66
CA SER A 84 -0.95 -22.42 -3.54
C SER A 84 -2.04 -22.36 -2.45
N ALA A 85 -2.50 -21.17 -2.09
CA ALA A 85 -3.65 -21.00 -1.21
C ALA A 85 -4.98 -21.19 -1.94
N ASP A 86 -6.00 -21.60 -1.19
CA ASP A 86 -7.40 -21.54 -1.61
C ASP A 86 -7.90 -20.10 -1.45
N VAL A 87 -8.56 -19.56 -2.48
CA VAL A 87 -8.98 -18.15 -2.49
C VAL A 87 -10.49 -18.03 -2.57
N ILE A 88 -11.06 -17.30 -1.62
CA ILE A 88 -12.46 -16.92 -1.61
C ILE A 88 -12.55 -15.41 -1.78
N THR A 89 -13.43 -14.92 -2.64
CA THR A 89 -13.62 -13.49 -2.84
C THR A 89 -15.05 -13.10 -2.54
N LEU A 90 -15.22 -12.16 -1.63
CA LEU A 90 -16.51 -11.62 -1.23
C LEU A 90 -16.59 -10.16 -1.61
N ASN A 91 -17.61 -9.85 -2.40
CA ASN A 91 -17.98 -8.48 -2.71
C ASN A 91 -19.18 -8.09 -1.84
N VAL A 92 -18.89 -7.58 -0.65
CA VAL A 92 -19.89 -7.36 0.41
C VAL A 92 -20.89 -6.28 0.03
N SER A 93 -20.47 -5.32 -0.81
CA SER A 93 -21.35 -4.30 -1.39
C SER A 93 -22.49 -4.89 -2.22
N THR A 94 -22.30 -6.11 -2.77
CA THR A 94 -23.29 -6.80 -3.60
C THR A 94 -24.03 -7.94 -2.88
N SER A 95 -23.46 -8.54 -1.83
CA SER A 95 -23.98 -9.79 -1.25
C SER A 95 -24.74 -9.65 0.08
N SER A 96 -24.28 -8.79 0.99
CA SER A 96 -24.69 -8.84 2.42
C SER A 96 -25.04 -7.49 3.03
N ALA A 97 -24.36 -6.40 2.63
CA ALA A 97 -24.69 -5.06 3.11
C ALA A 97 -26.12 -4.63 2.73
N SER A 98 -26.64 -5.14 1.60
CA SER A 98 -28.03 -4.93 1.15
C SER A 98 -29.07 -5.66 1.99
N LYS A 99 -28.68 -6.62 2.83
CA LYS A 99 -29.56 -7.40 3.71
C LYS A 99 -29.51 -6.95 5.18
N GLY A 100 -28.75 -5.89 5.50
CA GLY A 100 -28.63 -5.36 6.86
C GLY A 100 -27.76 -6.18 7.81
N GLU A 101 -26.93 -7.09 7.29
CA GLU A 101 -25.95 -7.84 8.09
C GLU A 101 -24.82 -6.91 8.57
N THR A 102 -24.43 -7.00 9.84
CA THR A 102 -23.35 -6.16 10.38
C THR A 102 -21.99 -6.65 9.89
N LEU A 103 -20.99 -5.75 9.80
CA LEU A 103 -19.60 -6.11 9.50
C LEU A 103 -19.08 -7.24 10.41
N LEU A 104 -19.47 -7.18 11.68
CA LEU A 104 -19.08 -8.16 12.69
C LEU A 104 -19.66 -9.54 12.37
N ASP A 105 -20.93 -9.62 11.98
CA ASP A 105 -21.60 -10.89 11.66
C ASP A 105 -21.02 -11.52 10.39
N THR A 106 -20.80 -10.72 9.34
CA THR A 106 -20.17 -11.22 8.10
C THR A 106 -18.77 -11.80 8.37
N LEU A 107 -17.96 -11.13 9.21
CA LEU A 107 -16.61 -11.59 9.52
C LEU A 107 -16.60 -12.80 10.45
N ARG A 108 -17.49 -12.87 11.45
CA ARG A 108 -17.64 -14.04 12.32
C ARG A 108 -18.12 -15.27 11.54
N ASN A 109 -18.99 -15.08 10.56
CA ASN A 109 -19.40 -16.15 9.66
C ASN A 109 -18.20 -16.66 8.85
N LEU A 110 -17.35 -15.76 8.34
CA LEU A 110 -16.12 -16.14 7.64
C LEU A 110 -15.09 -16.83 8.53
N GLU A 111 -14.97 -16.42 9.78
CA GLU A 111 -14.15 -17.10 10.77
C GLU A 111 -14.66 -18.51 11.05
N ALA A 112 -15.98 -18.68 11.18
CA ALA A 112 -16.61 -20.00 11.33
C ALA A 112 -16.38 -20.91 10.10
N MET A 113 -16.13 -20.33 8.92
CA MET A 113 -15.72 -21.06 7.71
C MET A 113 -14.22 -21.45 7.72
N ALA A 114 -13.51 -21.25 8.83
CA ALA A 114 -12.11 -21.61 9.05
C ALA A 114 -11.12 -20.93 8.08
N ALA A 115 -11.35 -19.65 7.77
CA ALA A 115 -10.38 -18.86 7.01
C ALA A 115 -9.09 -18.62 7.82
N ASP A 116 -7.92 -18.71 7.17
CA ASP A 116 -6.64 -18.43 7.83
C ASP A 116 -6.25 -16.95 7.72
N MET A 117 -6.69 -16.26 6.66
CA MET A 117 -6.33 -14.88 6.39
C MET A 117 -7.45 -14.07 5.72
N PHE A 118 -7.58 -12.80 6.11
CA PHE A 118 -8.41 -11.81 5.43
C PHE A 118 -7.60 -10.70 4.78
N VAL A 119 -7.85 -10.46 3.49
CA VAL A 119 -7.44 -9.23 2.80
C VAL A 119 -8.62 -8.28 2.81
N VAL A 120 -8.53 -7.23 3.61
CA VAL A 120 -9.65 -6.30 3.85
C VAL A 120 -9.42 -5.00 3.09
N ARG A 121 -10.44 -4.55 2.35
CA ARG A 121 -10.51 -3.19 1.82
C ARG A 121 -11.81 -2.52 2.23
N HIS A 122 -11.71 -1.36 2.87
CA HIS A 122 -12.85 -0.68 3.47
C HIS A 122 -12.81 0.84 3.25
N GLY A 123 -13.98 1.49 3.23
CA GLY A 123 -14.11 2.95 3.09
C GLY A 123 -13.74 3.70 4.37
N ASP A 124 -13.99 3.10 5.53
CA ASP A 124 -13.63 3.65 6.83
C ASP A 124 -12.17 3.40 7.18
N SER A 125 -11.53 4.44 7.73
CA SER A 125 -10.16 4.37 8.23
C SER A 125 -10.11 3.56 9.52
N GLY A 126 -9.12 2.68 9.68
CA GLY A 126 -8.97 1.83 10.86
C GLY A 126 -9.76 0.53 10.83
N ALA A 127 -10.57 0.26 9.81
CA ALA A 127 -11.37 -0.97 9.71
C ALA A 127 -10.52 -2.24 9.82
N ALA A 128 -9.37 -2.30 9.13
CA ALA A 128 -8.47 -3.44 9.22
C ALA A 128 -7.89 -3.63 10.64
N HIS A 129 -7.64 -2.54 11.37
CA HIS A 129 -7.17 -2.60 12.76
C HIS A 129 -8.27 -3.09 13.69
N PHE A 130 -9.48 -2.56 13.54
CA PHE A 130 -10.64 -2.99 14.30
C PHE A 130 -10.89 -4.50 14.16
N ILE A 131 -10.82 -5.02 12.93
CA ILE A 131 -11.01 -6.44 12.64
C ILE A 131 -9.92 -7.29 13.29
N ALA A 132 -8.66 -6.87 13.16
CA ALA A 132 -7.52 -7.59 13.73
C ALA A 132 -7.55 -7.63 15.26
N GLU A 133 -7.98 -6.56 15.92
CA GLU A 133 -7.99 -6.47 17.39
C GLU A 133 -9.24 -7.09 18.03
N HIS A 134 -10.43 -6.94 17.41
CA HIS A 134 -11.70 -7.23 18.10
C HIS A 134 -12.52 -8.36 17.49
N VAL A 135 -12.29 -8.71 16.23
CA VAL A 135 -13.20 -9.62 15.51
C VAL A 135 -12.59 -11.00 15.35
N CYS A 136 -11.41 -11.11 14.73
CA CYS A 136 -10.75 -12.38 14.46
C CYS A 136 -9.25 -12.29 14.81
N PRO A 137 -8.88 -12.22 16.11
CA PRO A 137 -7.48 -12.07 16.52
C PRO A 137 -6.60 -13.25 16.07
N GLN A 138 -7.22 -14.41 15.81
CA GLN A 138 -6.56 -15.61 15.35
C GLN A 138 -6.37 -15.68 13.83
N VAL A 139 -6.93 -14.74 13.06
CA VAL A 139 -6.84 -14.68 11.59
C VAL A 139 -5.83 -13.61 11.19
N ALA A 140 -4.93 -13.92 10.24
CA ALA A 140 -4.01 -12.91 9.72
C ALA A 140 -4.80 -11.85 8.92
N ILE A 141 -4.54 -10.55 9.14
CA ILE A 141 -5.29 -9.46 8.52
C ILE A 141 -4.35 -8.61 7.67
N ILE A 142 -4.67 -8.47 6.39
CA ILE A 142 -3.92 -7.67 5.43
C ILE A 142 -4.78 -6.50 4.97
N ASN A 143 -4.30 -5.27 5.19
CA ASN A 143 -4.97 -4.07 4.73
C ASN A 143 -4.72 -3.85 3.22
N GLY A 144 -5.75 -4.12 2.41
CA GLY A 144 -5.84 -3.81 0.99
C GLY A 144 -6.25 -2.36 0.68
N GLY A 145 -6.38 -1.53 1.71
CA GLY A 145 -6.67 -0.10 1.67
C GLY A 145 -7.84 0.27 2.57
N ASP A 146 -7.66 1.24 3.47
CA ASP A 146 -8.70 1.75 4.37
C ASP A 146 -8.85 3.28 4.27
N GLY A 147 -10.02 3.73 3.83
CA GLY A 147 -10.37 5.15 3.69
C GLY A 147 -9.28 6.06 3.11
N ARG A 148 -8.79 6.99 3.95
CA ARG A 148 -7.69 7.92 3.67
C ARG A 148 -6.44 7.60 4.51
N HIS A 149 -6.46 6.48 5.24
CA HIS A 149 -5.47 6.16 6.25
C HIS A 149 -4.26 5.42 5.65
N ALA A 150 -4.42 4.18 5.21
CA ALA A 150 -3.27 3.38 4.76
C ALA A 150 -3.58 2.52 3.53
N HIS A 151 -2.54 2.23 2.76
CA HIS A 151 -2.51 1.17 1.76
C HIS A 151 -1.09 0.54 1.78
N PRO A 152 -0.77 -0.24 2.81
CA PRO A 152 0.62 -0.61 3.10
C PRO A 152 1.26 -1.47 2.00
N THR A 153 0.50 -2.34 1.33
CA THR A 153 0.99 -3.11 0.18
C THR A 153 1.26 -2.26 -1.07
N GLN A 154 0.53 -1.16 -1.27
CA GLN A 154 0.85 -0.19 -2.31
C GLN A 154 2.12 0.60 -1.95
N GLY A 155 2.27 0.98 -0.67
CA GLY A 155 3.51 1.62 -0.22
C GLY A 155 4.74 0.75 -0.46
N MET A 156 4.67 -0.52 -0.08
CA MET A 156 5.82 -1.43 -0.25
C MET A 156 6.09 -1.83 -1.69
N LEU A 157 5.07 -1.92 -2.57
CA LEU A 157 5.33 -2.14 -3.99
C LEU A 157 5.95 -0.92 -4.66
N ASP A 158 5.61 0.29 -4.21
CA ASP A 158 6.27 1.50 -4.66
C ASP A 158 7.74 1.48 -4.22
N MET A 159 8.04 1.07 -2.98
CA MET A 159 9.42 0.94 -2.50
C MET A 159 10.21 -0.13 -3.25
N LEU A 160 9.60 -1.28 -3.56
CA LEU A 160 10.24 -2.31 -4.38
C LEU A 160 10.55 -1.77 -5.78
N THR A 161 9.63 -1.00 -6.35
CA THR A 161 9.85 -0.35 -7.66
C THR A 161 11.04 0.58 -7.61
N ILE A 162 11.10 1.48 -6.62
CA ILE A 162 12.23 2.40 -6.44
C ILE A 162 13.53 1.61 -6.29
N ARG A 163 13.55 0.61 -5.40
CA ARG A 163 14.75 -0.19 -5.12
C ARG A 163 15.29 -0.89 -6.36
N ARG A 164 14.40 -1.46 -7.18
CA ARG A 164 14.77 -2.17 -8.41
C ARG A 164 15.35 -1.26 -9.48
N HIS A 165 14.97 0.02 -9.52
CA HIS A 165 15.38 0.96 -10.55
C HIS A 165 16.49 1.93 -10.11
N LYS A 166 16.58 2.22 -8.81
CA LYS A 166 17.49 3.25 -8.25
C LYS A 166 18.41 2.71 -7.14
N GLY A 167 18.23 1.47 -6.68
CA GLY A 167 19.06 0.87 -5.62
C GLY A 167 18.63 1.29 -4.21
N GLY A 168 19.56 1.80 -3.40
CA GLY A 168 19.29 2.27 -2.03
C GLY A 168 18.41 3.52 -1.99
N PHE A 169 17.93 3.87 -0.79
CA PHE A 169 17.06 5.04 -0.57
C PHE A 169 17.84 6.28 -0.07
N GLU A 170 19.03 6.07 0.47
CA GLU A 170 19.82 7.04 1.26
C GLU A 170 20.34 8.22 0.44
N ASN A 171 20.35 8.11 -0.88
CA ASN A 171 20.84 9.14 -1.80
C ASN A 171 19.75 9.62 -2.77
N LEU A 172 18.48 9.33 -2.48
CA LEU A 172 17.38 9.66 -3.38
C LEU A 172 16.66 10.94 -2.97
N SER A 173 16.21 11.66 -4.00
CA SER A 173 15.17 12.68 -3.90
C SER A 173 13.88 12.17 -4.55
N VAL A 174 12.79 12.13 -3.79
CA VAL A 174 11.50 11.58 -4.22
C VAL A 174 10.42 12.65 -4.13
N ALA A 175 9.77 12.97 -5.24
CA ALA A 175 8.63 13.87 -5.30
C ALA A 175 7.31 13.08 -5.38
N ILE A 176 6.38 13.37 -4.48
CA ILE A 176 5.01 12.85 -4.49
C ILE A 176 4.08 14.00 -4.88
N VAL A 177 3.34 13.85 -5.97
CA VAL A 177 2.62 14.96 -6.61
C VAL A 177 1.13 14.67 -6.72
N GLY A 178 0.30 15.58 -6.23
CA GLY A 178 -1.14 15.59 -6.47
C GLY A 178 -2.00 15.72 -5.22
N ASP A 179 -3.07 14.91 -5.10
CA ASP A 179 -3.99 14.97 -3.96
C ASP A 179 -3.38 14.30 -2.71
N ILE A 180 -2.62 15.05 -1.92
CA ILE A 180 -1.97 14.55 -0.69
C ILE A 180 -2.98 14.42 0.45
N LEU A 181 -3.95 15.33 0.52
CA LEU A 181 -4.97 15.40 1.57
C LEU A 181 -5.84 14.13 1.64
N HIS A 182 -6.17 13.53 0.50
CA HIS A 182 -7.06 12.37 0.43
C HIS A 182 -6.37 11.04 0.15
N SER A 183 -5.08 11.05 -0.18
CA SER A 183 -4.37 9.86 -0.64
C SER A 183 -3.75 9.03 0.48
N ARG A 184 -4.37 7.88 0.74
CA ARG A 184 -3.78 6.80 1.56
C ARG A 184 -2.44 6.28 1.01
N VAL A 185 -2.23 6.40 -0.31
CA VAL A 185 -0.97 5.99 -0.97
C VAL A 185 0.14 6.99 -0.66
N ALA A 186 -0.15 8.30 -0.73
CA ALA A 186 0.81 9.34 -0.37
C ALA A 186 1.31 9.12 1.07
N ARG A 187 0.38 8.94 2.01
CA ARG A 187 0.71 8.68 3.42
C ARG A 187 1.57 7.43 3.60
N SER A 188 1.21 6.33 2.94
CA SER A 188 1.99 5.09 3.00
C SER A 188 3.40 5.27 2.42
N ASN A 189 3.54 5.99 1.31
CA ASN A 189 4.83 6.25 0.67
C ASN A 189 5.73 7.14 1.53
N MET A 190 5.19 8.22 2.12
CA MET A 190 5.98 9.09 3.00
C MET A 190 6.50 8.32 4.23
N LEU A 191 5.66 7.49 4.85
CA LEU A 191 6.08 6.65 5.98
C LEU A 191 7.18 5.67 5.57
N ALA A 192 6.99 4.92 4.48
CA ALA A 192 8.01 3.98 4.01
C ALA A 192 9.33 4.66 3.65
N LEU A 193 9.29 5.74 2.88
CA LEU A 193 10.49 6.48 2.48
C LEU A 193 11.26 7.00 3.69
N LYS A 194 10.55 7.58 4.67
CA LYS A 194 11.16 8.05 5.92
C LYS A 194 11.80 6.90 6.69
N THR A 195 11.08 5.80 6.87
CA THR A 195 11.58 4.61 7.60
C THR A 195 12.78 3.96 6.89
N LEU A 196 12.81 3.96 5.56
CA LEU A 196 13.90 3.40 4.75
C LEU A 196 15.10 4.34 4.62
N GLY A 197 15.02 5.57 5.15
CA GLY A 197 16.14 6.51 5.21
C GLY A 197 16.28 7.42 3.99
N CYS A 198 15.21 7.66 3.23
CA CYS A 198 15.23 8.63 2.13
C CYS A 198 15.40 10.05 2.69
N PRO A 199 16.49 10.78 2.33
CA PRO A 199 16.80 12.07 2.95
C PRO A 199 15.96 13.23 2.40
N ASP A 200 15.49 13.13 1.15
CA ASP A 200 14.77 14.21 0.48
C ASP A 200 13.42 13.73 -0.06
N ILE A 201 12.39 13.85 0.77
CA ILE A 201 11.01 13.53 0.39
C ILE A 201 10.28 14.84 0.17
N ARG A 202 9.72 15.03 -1.03
CA ARG A 202 9.03 16.26 -1.43
C ARG A 202 7.56 15.94 -1.69
N VAL A 203 6.67 16.81 -1.22
CA VAL A 203 5.27 16.79 -1.61
C VAL A 203 4.99 18.02 -2.46
N ILE A 204 4.37 17.82 -3.62
CA ILE A 204 4.02 18.90 -4.55
C ILE A 204 2.51 18.89 -4.77
N ALA A 205 1.83 19.91 -4.28
CA ALA A 205 0.38 19.98 -4.36
C ALA A 205 -0.15 21.41 -4.24
N PRO A 206 -1.37 21.68 -4.74
CA PRO A 206 -2.12 22.88 -4.37
C PRO A 206 -2.26 22.98 -2.85
N LYS A 207 -2.25 24.20 -2.30
CA LYS A 207 -2.46 24.43 -0.85
C LYS A 207 -3.75 23.80 -0.32
N THR A 208 -4.78 23.71 -1.16
CA THR A 208 -6.09 23.12 -0.82
C THR A 208 -6.08 21.59 -0.77
N LEU A 209 -5.01 20.95 -1.25
CA LEU A 209 -4.81 19.49 -1.24
C LEU A 209 -3.66 19.08 -0.32
N LEU A 210 -3.20 19.97 0.56
CA LEU A 210 -2.20 19.66 1.59
C LEU A 210 -2.88 19.47 2.95
N PRO A 211 -2.64 18.35 3.66
CA PRO A 211 -3.10 18.19 5.02
C PRO A 211 -2.28 19.06 5.99
N ILE A 212 -2.92 19.49 7.07
CA ILE A 212 -2.26 20.24 8.14
C ILE A 212 -1.22 19.34 8.83
N GLY A 213 -0.01 19.87 9.05
CA GLY A 213 1.07 19.17 9.75
C GLY A 213 1.69 18.04 8.94
N ILE A 214 1.68 18.13 7.60
CA ILE A 214 2.29 17.12 6.71
C ILE A 214 3.80 16.97 6.94
N GLU A 215 4.45 18.00 7.46
CA GLU A 215 5.88 18.05 7.77
C GLU A 215 6.29 16.99 8.82
N GLN A 216 5.35 16.52 9.66
CA GLN A 216 5.61 15.43 10.62
C GLN A 216 6.07 14.13 9.94
N TYR A 217 5.71 13.94 8.67
CA TYR A 217 6.14 12.82 7.85
C TYR A 217 7.56 13.00 7.26
N GLY A 218 8.30 14.04 7.69
CA GLY A 218 9.69 14.28 7.26
C GLY A 218 9.79 14.78 5.82
N VAL A 219 8.74 15.45 5.32
CA VAL A 219 8.67 15.91 3.93
C VAL A 219 8.87 17.42 3.81
N LYS A 220 9.36 17.86 2.66
CA LYS A 220 9.39 19.26 2.24
C LYS A 220 8.19 19.57 1.35
N VAL A 221 7.50 20.65 1.64
CA VAL A 221 6.30 21.07 0.91
C VAL A 221 6.67 22.03 -0.21
N TYR A 222 6.19 21.74 -1.42
CA TYR A 222 6.29 22.61 -2.58
C TYR A 222 4.88 22.85 -3.15
N THR A 223 4.64 24.09 -3.59
CA THR A 223 3.41 24.47 -4.30
C THR A 223 3.68 24.85 -5.75
N ASP A 224 4.94 24.71 -6.20
CA ASP A 224 5.39 24.94 -7.57
C ASP A 224 6.05 23.67 -8.10
N MET A 225 5.66 23.26 -9.31
CA MET A 225 6.17 22.04 -9.95
C MET A 225 7.64 22.15 -10.35
N THR A 226 8.09 23.34 -10.76
CA THR A 226 9.47 23.54 -11.24
C THR A 226 10.44 23.37 -10.08
N GLU A 227 10.18 24.05 -8.96
CA GLU A 227 11.00 23.94 -7.75
C GLU A 227 10.92 22.55 -7.13
N GLY A 228 9.71 21.98 -7.06
CA GLY A 228 9.51 20.67 -6.44
C GLY A 228 10.14 19.52 -7.23
N LEU A 229 10.15 19.58 -8.57
CA LEU A 229 10.72 18.53 -9.44
C LEU A 229 12.22 18.68 -9.69
N LYS A 230 12.82 19.81 -9.31
CA LYS A 230 14.24 20.07 -9.60
C LYS A 230 15.15 18.98 -9.05
N ASP A 231 15.92 18.34 -9.92
CA ASP A 231 16.92 17.32 -9.57
C ASP A 231 16.37 16.11 -8.77
N VAL A 232 15.08 15.76 -8.95
CA VAL A 232 14.51 14.56 -8.30
C VAL A 232 14.89 13.27 -9.03
N ASP A 233 15.01 12.17 -8.28
CA ASP A 233 15.31 10.82 -8.79
C ASP A 233 14.04 10.03 -9.14
N VAL A 234 12.94 10.34 -8.45
CA VAL A 234 11.66 9.62 -8.56
C VAL A 234 10.51 10.62 -8.49
N VAL A 235 9.57 10.51 -9.42
CA VAL A 235 8.29 11.23 -9.39
C VAL A 235 7.15 10.24 -9.23
N ILE A 236 6.42 10.34 -8.13
CA ILE A 236 5.21 9.57 -7.84
C ILE A 236 4.00 10.47 -8.06
N MET A 237 3.32 10.29 -9.19
CA MET A 237 2.08 10.99 -9.49
C MET A 237 0.90 10.32 -8.81
N LEU A 238 -0.02 11.12 -8.28
CA LEU A 238 -1.26 10.69 -7.65
C LEU A 238 -2.47 11.11 -8.46
N ARG A 239 -3.46 10.22 -8.49
CA ARG A 239 -4.76 10.50 -9.08
C ARG A 239 -5.48 11.61 -8.31
N LEU A 240 -6.04 12.57 -9.03
CA LEU A 240 -6.98 13.55 -8.46
C LEU A 240 -8.31 12.87 -8.08
N GLN A 241 -8.68 12.88 -6.80
CA GLN A 241 -9.85 12.14 -6.28
C GLN A 241 -11.13 13.00 -6.27
N ARG A 242 -11.68 13.31 -7.45
CA ARG A 242 -12.89 14.16 -7.59
C ARG A 242 -14.08 13.68 -6.77
N GLU A 243 -14.22 12.36 -6.64
CA GLU A 243 -15.30 11.77 -5.86
C GLU A 243 -15.22 12.05 -4.34
N ARG A 244 -14.08 12.55 -3.83
CA ARG A 244 -13.85 12.86 -2.40
C ARG A 244 -13.88 14.36 -2.10
N MET A 245 -14.09 15.17 -3.13
CA MET A 245 -13.94 16.62 -3.13
C MET A 245 -15.30 17.27 -2.88
N THR A 246 -15.54 17.73 -1.65
CA THR A 246 -16.74 18.50 -1.27
C THR A 246 -16.36 19.97 -1.01
N GLY A 247 -16.85 20.89 -1.84
CA GLY A 247 -16.66 22.34 -1.68
C GLY A 247 -16.05 23.05 -2.90
N GLY A 248 -16.30 24.36 -3.03
CA GLY A 248 -16.00 25.18 -4.22
C GLY A 248 -14.59 25.76 -4.34
N LEU A 249 -13.62 25.29 -3.54
CA LEU A 249 -12.23 25.83 -3.50
C LEU A 249 -11.20 24.92 -4.17
N LEU A 250 -11.65 24.03 -5.06
CA LEU A 250 -10.79 23.03 -5.66
C LEU A 250 -10.51 23.34 -7.13
N PRO A 251 -9.25 23.16 -7.59
CA PRO A 251 -8.91 23.46 -8.97
C PRO A 251 -9.70 22.56 -9.92
N SER A 252 -10.15 23.14 -11.04
CA SER A 252 -10.68 22.32 -12.14
C SER A 252 -9.61 21.35 -12.66
N GLU A 253 -10.01 20.26 -13.32
CA GLU A 253 -9.02 19.33 -13.91
C GLU A 253 -8.06 20.02 -14.87
N GLY A 254 -8.56 20.95 -15.68
CA GLY A 254 -7.73 21.74 -16.61
C GLY A 254 -6.77 22.67 -15.88
N GLU A 255 -7.21 23.30 -14.80
CA GLU A 255 -6.33 24.11 -13.96
C GLU A 255 -5.28 23.25 -13.25
N PHE A 256 -5.69 22.11 -12.71
CA PHE A 256 -4.79 21.15 -12.07
C PHE A 256 -3.75 20.65 -13.07
N TYR A 257 -4.14 20.24 -14.29
CA TYR A 257 -3.19 19.83 -15.33
C TYR A 257 -2.23 20.97 -15.70
N ARG A 258 -2.77 22.18 -15.89
CA ARG A 258 -1.98 23.35 -16.23
C ARG A 258 -0.97 23.71 -15.15
N LEU A 259 -1.25 23.51 -13.86
CA LEU A 259 -0.35 23.91 -12.77
C LEU A 259 0.50 22.75 -12.22
N PHE A 260 -0.10 21.56 -12.07
CA PHE A 260 0.45 20.39 -11.38
C PHE A 260 0.52 19.12 -12.24
N GLY A 261 -0.01 19.13 -13.46
CA GLY A 261 0.11 18.00 -14.37
C GLY A 261 1.56 17.75 -14.76
N LEU A 262 2.01 16.50 -14.73
CA LEU A 262 3.35 16.12 -15.15
C LEU A 262 3.41 16.02 -16.69
N THR A 263 4.02 17.04 -17.30
CA THR A 263 4.28 17.10 -18.75
C THR A 263 5.73 16.76 -19.04
N THR A 264 6.03 16.42 -20.29
CA THR A 264 7.39 16.16 -20.77
C THR A 264 8.34 17.34 -20.47
N ALA A 265 7.85 18.57 -20.65
CA ALA A 265 8.61 19.79 -20.35
C ALA A 265 8.94 19.96 -18.86
N ARG A 266 8.02 19.59 -17.96
CA ARG A 266 8.25 19.63 -16.50
C ARG A 266 9.17 18.51 -16.04
N LEU A 267 9.01 17.32 -16.61
CA LEU A 267 9.86 16.17 -16.31
C LEU A 267 11.33 16.45 -16.65
N ALA A 268 11.60 17.29 -17.66
CA ALA A 268 12.96 17.71 -18.01
C ALA A 268 13.70 18.48 -16.89
N GLY A 269 12.99 18.97 -15.86
CA GLY A 269 13.60 19.56 -14.67
C GLY A 269 14.05 18.53 -13.62
N ALA A 270 13.63 17.27 -13.75
CA ALA A 270 14.12 16.16 -12.94
C ALA A 270 15.47 15.65 -13.48
N LYS A 271 16.10 14.70 -12.77
CA LYS A 271 17.34 14.10 -13.27
C LYS A 271 17.11 13.34 -14.58
N PRO A 272 18.13 13.25 -15.47
CA PRO A 272 18.00 12.53 -16.75
C PRO A 272 17.63 11.05 -16.63
N ASP A 273 17.93 10.41 -15.49
CA ASP A 273 17.59 9.00 -15.21
C ASP A 273 16.40 8.87 -14.23
N CYS A 274 15.61 9.94 -14.05
CA CYS A 274 14.43 9.95 -13.19
C CYS A 274 13.42 8.87 -13.63
N ILE A 275 12.76 8.23 -12.67
CA ILE A 275 11.64 7.32 -12.95
C ILE A 275 10.30 7.97 -12.59
N VAL A 276 9.25 7.61 -13.33
CA VAL A 276 7.88 8.07 -13.11
C VAL A 276 6.99 6.91 -12.70
N MET A 277 6.29 7.08 -11.58
CA MET A 277 5.43 6.09 -10.94
C MET A 277 4.01 6.65 -10.79
N HIS A 278 3.02 5.76 -10.80
CA HIS A 278 1.62 6.11 -10.57
C HIS A 278 0.82 4.88 -10.09
N PRO A 279 0.13 4.93 -8.93
CA PRO A 279 -0.57 3.76 -8.36
C PRO A 279 -1.77 3.31 -9.22
N GLY A 280 -2.34 4.24 -9.97
CA GLY A 280 -3.46 4.03 -10.88
C GLY A 280 -4.82 3.97 -10.16
N PRO A 281 -5.93 3.99 -10.92
CA PRO A 281 -6.01 4.26 -12.36
C PRO A 281 -5.55 5.69 -12.70
N ILE A 282 -5.09 5.89 -13.94
CA ILE A 282 -4.52 7.18 -14.41
C ILE A 282 -5.62 7.98 -15.11
N ASN A 283 -5.76 9.26 -14.77
CA ASN A 283 -6.48 10.24 -15.57
C ASN A 283 -5.48 10.99 -16.46
N ARG A 284 -5.39 10.55 -17.72
CA ARG A 284 -4.53 11.18 -18.73
C ARG A 284 -5.05 12.59 -19.03
N GLY A 285 -4.13 13.55 -19.10
CA GLY A 285 -4.48 14.96 -19.31
C GLY A 285 -5.02 15.67 -18.07
N VAL A 286 -4.95 15.04 -16.88
CA VAL A 286 -5.27 15.67 -15.59
C VAL A 286 -4.03 15.71 -14.71
N GLU A 287 -3.57 14.57 -14.19
CA GLU A 287 -2.33 14.52 -13.41
C GLU A 287 -1.08 14.26 -14.25
N ILE A 288 -1.20 13.62 -15.41
CA ILE A 288 -0.04 13.20 -16.20
C ILE A 288 -0.35 13.24 -17.71
N GLU A 289 0.64 13.70 -18.48
CA GLU A 289 0.62 13.64 -19.94
C GLU A 289 0.78 12.18 -20.41
N SER A 290 0.06 11.78 -21.46
CA SER A 290 0.14 10.42 -22.00
C SER A 290 1.55 10.01 -22.41
N ALA A 291 2.29 10.94 -23.03
CA ALA A 291 3.68 10.71 -23.46
C ALA A 291 4.64 10.46 -22.29
N VAL A 292 4.34 10.98 -21.09
CA VAL A 292 5.11 10.69 -19.88
C VAL A 292 4.67 9.35 -19.27
N ALA A 293 3.36 9.09 -19.20
CA ALA A 293 2.82 7.86 -18.64
C ALA A 293 3.25 6.58 -19.39
N ASP A 294 3.44 6.69 -20.71
CA ASP A 294 3.92 5.57 -21.55
C ASP A 294 5.35 5.80 -22.07
N GLY A 295 6.02 6.83 -21.54
CA GLY A 295 7.36 7.25 -21.98
C GLY A 295 8.49 6.44 -21.37
N PRO A 296 9.74 6.75 -21.75
CA PRO A 296 10.93 5.99 -21.33
C PRO A 296 11.21 6.04 -19.82
N HIS A 297 10.73 7.08 -19.12
CA HIS A 297 10.86 7.20 -17.67
C HIS A 297 9.81 6.42 -16.89
N SER A 298 8.75 5.92 -17.56
CA SER A 298 7.62 5.29 -16.89
C SER A 298 7.96 3.88 -16.42
N VAL A 299 7.71 3.62 -15.13
CA VAL A 299 7.80 2.28 -14.53
C VAL A 299 6.44 1.81 -13.99
N ILE A 300 5.34 2.43 -14.47
CA ILE A 300 3.98 2.18 -13.99
C ILE A 300 3.55 0.72 -14.21
N LEU A 301 3.92 0.11 -15.33
CA LEU A 301 3.63 -1.29 -15.60
C LEU A 301 4.47 -2.22 -14.71
N ASN A 302 5.71 -1.85 -14.39
CA ASN A 302 6.56 -2.59 -13.46
C ASN A 302 5.91 -2.64 -12.06
N GLN A 303 5.29 -1.55 -11.60
CA GLN A 303 4.56 -1.52 -10.32
C GLN A 303 3.49 -2.62 -10.21
N VAL A 304 2.83 -3.00 -11.32
CA VAL A 304 1.84 -4.10 -11.31
C VAL A 304 2.51 -5.43 -10.98
N THR A 305 3.64 -5.72 -11.63
CA THR A 305 4.41 -6.96 -11.43
C THR A 305 5.01 -7.02 -10.03
N TYR A 306 5.67 -5.93 -9.60
CA TYR A 306 6.24 -5.82 -8.26
C TYR A 306 5.17 -5.86 -7.17
N GLY A 307 3.96 -5.37 -7.46
CA GLY A 307 2.81 -5.50 -6.60
C GLY A 307 2.38 -6.93 -6.33
N ILE A 308 2.55 -7.86 -7.26
CA ILE A 308 2.23 -9.27 -7.02
C ILE A 308 3.27 -9.88 -6.08
N ALA A 309 4.56 -9.59 -6.30
CA ALA A 309 5.65 -10.08 -5.47
C ALA A 309 5.55 -9.61 -4.01
N ILE A 310 5.26 -8.33 -3.78
CA ILE A 310 5.05 -7.78 -2.43
C ILE A 310 3.86 -8.41 -1.74
N ARG A 311 2.76 -8.64 -2.47
CA ARG A 311 1.61 -9.33 -1.91
C ARG A 311 1.98 -10.76 -1.55
N MET A 312 2.74 -11.48 -2.39
CA MET A 312 3.22 -12.83 -2.04
C MET A 312 4.08 -12.83 -0.77
N ALA A 313 5.02 -11.87 -0.66
CA ALA A 313 5.85 -11.70 0.54
C ALA A 313 5.01 -11.48 1.80
N VAL A 314 4.13 -10.49 1.77
CA VAL A 314 3.28 -10.14 2.91
C VAL A 314 2.36 -11.28 3.31
N LEU A 315 1.70 -11.96 2.35
CA LEU A 315 0.83 -13.09 2.62
C LEU A 315 1.61 -14.24 3.29
N SER A 316 2.80 -14.57 2.78
CA SER A 316 3.65 -15.62 3.32
C SER A 316 4.16 -15.29 4.73
N MET A 317 4.69 -14.09 4.92
CA MET A 317 5.27 -13.64 6.19
C MET A 317 4.19 -13.54 7.28
N ALA A 318 3.06 -12.90 6.98
CA ALA A 318 1.96 -12.75 7.92
C ALA A 318 1.39 -14.10 8.37
N MET A 319 1.25 -15.07 7.45
CA MET A 319 0.79 -16.40 7.81
C MET A 319 1.79 -17.13 8.72
N SER A 320 3.08 -17.00 8.45
CA SER A 320 4.14 -17.58 9.27
C SER A 320 4.10 -17.01 10.69
N GLY A 321 4.07 -15.68 10.83
CA GLY A 321 4.04 -15.04 12.14
C GLY A 321 2.74 -15.30 12.91
N GLN A 322 1.60 -15.40 12.22
CA GLN A 322 0.32 -15.77 12.83
C GLN A 322 0.33 -17.24 13.31
N THR A 323 0.93 -18.15 12.55
CA THR A 323 1.06 -19.56 12.96
C THR A 323 1.96 -19.70 14.18
N ALA A 324 3.09 -18.98 14.21
CA ALA A 324 4.00 -18.95 15.36
C ALA A 324 3.31 -18.40 16.62
N GLN A 325 2.49 -17.35 16.47
CA GLN A 325 1.72 -16.80 17.59
C GLN A 325 0.72 -17.84 18.14
N ARG A 326 -0.03 -18.53 17.27
CA ARG A 326 -0.99 -19.56 17.70
C ARG A 326 -0.29 -20.69 18.46
N GLN A 327 0.88 -21.12 17.98
CA GLN A 327 1.67 -22.16 18.65
C GLN A 327 2.12 -21.70 20.04
N PHE A 328 2.64 -20.48 20.15
CA PHE A 328 3.04 -19.89 21.42
C PHE A 328 1.87 -19.78 22.41
N GLU A 329 0.70 -19.34 21.96
CA GLU A 329 -0.51 -19.24 22.80
C GLU A 329 -1.00 -20.61 23.27
N GLN A 330 -0.92 -21.64 22.41
CA GLN A 330 -1.28 -23.01 22.79
C GLN A 330 -0.31 -23.61 23.81
N GLU A 331 1.00 -23.37 23.66
CA GLU A 331 2.02 -23.87 24.58
C GLU A 331 1.91 -23.23 25.97
N ASN A 332 1.53 -21.95 26.06
CA ASN A 332 1.37 -21.24 27.33
C ASN A 332 -0.02 -21.41 27.99
N ALA A 333 -0.99 -22.00 27.28
CA ALA A 333 -2.31 -22.33 27.82
C ALA A 333 -2.35 -23.72 28.48
N GLN A 334 -1.29 -24.53 28.32
CA GLN A 334 -1.09 -25.84 28.95
C GLN A 334 -0.29 -25.71 30.25
#